data_AF-A0A1N6HQU4-F1
#
_entry.id   AF-A0A1N6HQU4-F1
#
_cell.length_a   1.000
_cell.length_b   1.000
_cell.length_c   1.000
_cell.angle_alpha   90.00
_cell.angle_beta   90.00
_cell.angle_gamma   90.00
#
_symmetry.space_group_name_H-M   'P 1'
#
loop_
_entity.id
_entity.type
_entity.pdbx_description
1 polymer ?
#
loop_
_entity_poly.entity_id
_entity_poly.type
_entity_poly.pdbx_seq_one_letter_code
_entity_poly.pdbx_strand_id
1 'polypeptide(L)'
;MRFLDRFRKPSEQKFAELFITGLRASGDTRSWAYDKSQNRLVPTTSGNGEGFNFINLPNMYREYLQARPAERKDVLKRQTGGMIRHAMPALFADARARLRPVIRSATERGVTYLQTQGSSSRFDIAFRPLCENLEIGVAYDGDLNIMRLTQAKLREWNTTFDEAYDIALDNLRGESSKPFVALRDGVLASQFGDHYDAARLLLPDLLHRQNISGAPVVMAPNRTVLLLTGDRNTAGLATMVQIAEEALAQPRALPPLMLRWDGAVWQRFAPAELEPKLSELRFNELAGDYHDQQKLLNDMHSRTGLDIFVAQYTVVKRHAGGIFSLCVWTQGVHALLPATDTVVLFRQEPKQTAYVPWSELVKECGHLLKPTDDLPVRYEVTAFPDERLFRSWCTRFSQA
;
A
#
# COMPACT_ATOMS: atom_id res chain seq x y z
N MET A 1 -34.26 -17.37 -10.27
CA MET A 1 -33.58 -16.06 -10.41
C MET A 1 -34.27 -15.27 -11.50
N ARG A 2 -34.70 -14.02 -11.25
CA ARG A 2 -35.49 -13.23 -12.21
C ARG A 2 -34.57 -12.58 -13.24
N PHE A 3 -35.02 -12.54 -14.50
CA PHE A 3 -34.28 -12.07 -15.69
C PHE A 3 -33.68 -10.65 -15.57
N LEU A 4 -34.27 -9.80 -14.71
CA LEU A 4 -33.84 -8.42 -14.45
C LEU A 4 -32.61 -8.30 -13.52
N ASP A 5 -32.27 -9.34 -12.74
CA ASP A 5 -31.08 -9.33 -11.87
C ASP A 5 -29.76 -9.42 -12.68
N ARG A 6 -29.84 -9.76 -13.97
CA ARG A 6 -28.68 -9.97 -14.85
C ARG A 6 -27.94 -8.67 -15.20
N PHE A 7 -28.59 -7.52 -15.04
CA PHE A 7 -28.05 -6.20 -15.37
C PHE A 7 -27.63 -5.37 -14.13
N ARG A 8 -27.96 -5.81 -12.92
CA ARG A 8 -27.60 -5.08 -11.69
C ARG A 8 -26.23 -5.55 -11.18
N LYS A 9 -25.35 -4.60 -10.83
CA LYS A 9 -24.09 -4.92 -10.15
C LYS A 9 -24.43 -5.68 -8.85
N PRO A 10 -23.84 -6.87 -8.60
CA PRO A 10 -24.10 -7.59 -7.35
C PRO A 10 -23.66 -6.74 -6.17
N SER A 11 -24.39 -6.76 -5.06
CA SER A 11 -23.93 -6.14 -3.82
C SER A 11 -22.69 -6.86 -3.27
N GLU A 12 -21.96 -6.23 -2.35
CA GLU A 12 -20.81 -6.87 -1.68
C GLU A 12 -21.21 -8.18 -0.99
N GLN A 13 -22.37 -8.21 -0.33
CA GLN A 13 -22.92 -9.43 0.26
C GLN A 13 -23.19 -10.51 -0.80
N LYS A 14 -23.78 -10.13 -1.93
CA LYS A 14 -24.02 -11.10 -3.01
C LYS A 14 -22.71 -11.61 -3.61
N PHE A 15 -21.72 -10.74 -3.74
CA PHE A 15 -20.39 -11.14 -4.18
C PHE A 15 -19.72 -12.09 -3.17
N ALA A 16 -19.83 -11.83 -1.87
CA ALA A 16 -19.32 -12.72 -0.83
C ALA A 16 -19.95 -14.13 -0.92
N GLU A 17 -21.27 -14.22 -1.13
CA GLU A 17 -21.95 -15.51 -1.34
C GLU A 17 -21.46 -16.25 -2.61
N LEU A 18 -21.27 -15.51 -3.71
CA LEU A 18 -20.70 -16.05 -4.94
C LEU A 18 -19.27 -16.55 -4.72
N PHE A 19 -18.48 -15.79 -3.95
CA PHE A 19 -17.09 -16.13 -3.63
C PHE A 19 -16.99 -17.38 -2.77
N ILE A 20 -17.81 -17.49 -1.71
CA ILE A 20 -17.89 -18.71 -0.87
C ILE A 20 -18.27 -19.93 -1.72
N THR A 21 -19.22 -19.76 -2.63
CA THR A 21 -19.62 -20.84 -3.55
C THR A 21 -18.47 -21.23 -4.49
N GLY A 22 -17.75 -20.26 -5.03
CA GLY A 22 -16.59 -20.51 -5.88
C GLY A 22 -15.41 -21.16 -5.14
N LEU A 23 -15.17 -20.79 -3.87
CA LEU A 23 -14.17 -21.44 -3.01
C LEU A 23 -14.49 -22.93 -2.85
N ARG A 24 -15.73 -23.28 -2.51
CA ARG A 24 -16.18 -24.69 -2.40
C ARG A 24 -16.03 -25.43 -3.73
N ALA A 25 -16.43 -24.81 -4.83
CA ALA A 25 -16.29 -25.40 -6.17
C ALA A 25 -14.82 -25.58 -6.60
N SER A 26 -13.90 -24.81 -6.01
CA SER A 26 -12.45 -24.93 -6.25
C SER A 26 -11.78 -25.93 -5.30
N GLY A 27 -12.53 -26.56 -4.39
CA GLY A 27 -12.02 -27.58 -3.46
C GLY A 27 -11.64 -27.05 -2.08
N ASP A 28 -11.98 -25.82 -1.72
CA ASP A 28 -11.76 -25.32 -0.35
C ASP A 28 -12.71 -26.02 0.64
N THR A 29 -12.13 -26.69 1.63
CA THR A 29 -12.85 -27.44 2.68
C THR A 29 -13.17 -26.59 3.90
N ARG A 30 -12.64 -25.35 3.98
CA ARG A 30 -12.90 -24.44 5.10
C ARG A 30 -14.33 -23.90 5.04
N SER A 31 -14.89 -23.67 6.22
CA SER A 31 -16.18 -23.00 6.37
C SER A 31 -15.99 -21.51 6.61
N TRP A 32 -16.69 -20.70 5.83
CA TRP A 32 -16.52 -19.25 5.74
C TRP A 32 -17.81 -18.51 6.09
N ALA A 33 -17.70 -17.46 6.91
CA ALA A 33 -18.75 -16.49 7.17
C ALA A 33 -18.34 -15.11 6.65
N TYR A 34 -19.33 -14.33 6.18
CA TYR A 34 -19.12 -12.97 5.71
C TYR A 34 -19.20 -11.97 6.87
N ASP A 35 -18.08 -11.31 7.15
CA ASP A 35 -18.00 -10.16 8.07
C ASP A 35 -18.29 -8.88 7.27
N LYS A 36 -19.54 -8.40 7.38
CA LYS A 36 -20.01 -7.20 6.68
C LYS A 36 -19.29 -5.92 7.13
N SER A 37 -18.82 -5.84 8.38
CA SER A 37 -18.19 -4.62 8.91
C SER A 37 -16.85 -4.35 8.20
N GLN A 38 -16.09 -5.42 7.96
CA GLN A 38 -14.77 -5.40 7.33
C GLN A 38 -14.79 -5.81 5.85
N ASN A 39 -15.96 -6.15 5.30
CA ASN A 39 -16.12 -6.69 3.94
C ASN A 39 -15.11 -7.82 3.64
N ARG A 40 -15.10 -8.86 4.47
CA ARG A 40 -14.17 -10.00 4.38
C ARG A 40 -14.84 -11.32 4.72
N LEU A 41 -14.22 -12.42 4.34
CA LEU A 41 -14.59 -13.75 4.81
C LEU A 41 -13.73 -14.12 6.02
N VAL A 42 -14.34 -14.65 7.08
CA VAL A 42 -13.68 -15.17 8.28
C VAL A 42 -14.05 -16.65 8.46
N PRO A 43 -13.21 -17.49 9.10
CA PRO A 43 -13.50 -18.90 9.23
C PRO A 43 -14.56 -19.08 10.33
N THR A 44 -15.52 -19.99 10.13
CA THR A 44 -16.52 -20.29 11.17
C THR A 44 -16.02 -21.28 12.22
N THR A 45 -14.92 -21.96 11.93
CA THR A 45 -14.25 -22.88 12.85
C THR A 45 -12.79 -22.43 13.02
N SER A 46 -12.35 -22.29 14.28
CA SER A 46 -10.95 -22.04 14.59
C SER A 46 -10.14 -23.29 14.27
N GLY A 47 -9.60 -23.38 13.05
CA GLY A 47 -8.56 -24.36 12.76
C GLY A 47 -7.26 -23.94 13.43
N ASN A 48 -6.54 -24.90 14.02
CA ASN A 48 -5.20 -24.71 14.62
C ASN A 48 -4.09 -24.41 13.58
N GLY A 49 -4.43 -23.80 12.44
CA GLY A 49 -3.52 -23.61 11.32
C GLY A 49 -2.90 -22.22 11.29
N GLU A 50 -1.57 -22.18 11.17
CA GLU A 50 -0.82 -20.98 10.80
C GLU A 50 -1.28 -20.50 9.41
N GLY A 51 -1.72 -19.25 9.29
CA GLY A 51 -2.32 -18.75 8.05
C GLY A 51 -3.19 -17.52 8.25
N PHE A 52 -3.32 -16.68 7.20
CA PHE A 52 -4.43 -15.72 7.14
C PHE A 52 -5.73 -16.50 7.30
N ASN A 53 -6.43 -16.21 8.38
CA ASN A 53 -7.72 -16.80 8.66
C ASN A 53 -8.84 -16.03 7.96
N PHE A 54 -8.55 -14.98 7.19
CA PHE A 54 -9.57 -14.21 6.48
C PHE A 54 -9.20 -13.94 5.02
N ILE A 55 -10.22 -13.66 4.20
CA ILE A 55 -10.08 -13.26 2.80
C ILE A 55 -10.71 -11.87 2.62
N ASN A 56 -9.88 -10.87 2.30
CA ASN A 56 -10.36 -9.52 2.01
C ASN A 56 -11.01 -9.45 0.62
N LEU A 57 -12.27 -9.04 0.56
CA LEU A 57 -13.06 -9.00 -0.67
C LEU A 57 -13.01 -7.69 -1.49
N PRO A 58 -12.65 -6.48 -0.96
CA PRO A 58 -12.83 -5.23 -1.72
C PRO A 58 -12.10 -5.20 -3.06
N ASN A 59 -10.84 -5.64 -3.10
CA ASN A 59 -10.06 -5.70 -4.33
C ASN A 59 -10.61 -6.74 -5.32
N MET A 60 -11.01 -7.92 -4.82
CA MET A 60 -11.57 -8.98 -5.64
C MET A 60 -12.91 -8.57 -6.26
N TYR A 61 -13.74 -7.90 -5.46
CA TYR A 61 -15.02 -7.34 -5.88
C TYR A 61 -14.83 -6.25 -6.93
N ARG A 62 -13.87 -5.34 -6.74
CA ARG A 62 -13.54 -4.29 -7.72
C ARG A 62 -13.10 -4.90 -9.06
N GLU A 63 -12.19 -5.88 -9.03
CA GLU A 63 -11.76 -6.61 -10.23
C GLU A 63 -12.92 -7.33 -10.93
N TYR A 64 -13.79 -7.99 -10.17
CA TYR A 64 -14.97 -8.66 -10.70
C TYR A 64 -15.94 -7.67 -11.37
N LEU A 65 -16.12 -6.47 -10.79
CA LEU A 65 -16.98 -5.44 -11.38
C LEU A 65 -16.39 -4.82 -12.65
N GLN A 66 -15.07 -4.62 -12.69
CA GLN A 66 -14.34 -4.07 -13.84
C GLN A 66 -14.25 -5.06 -15.02
N ALA A 67 -14.30 -6.37 -14.75
CA ALA A 67 -14.30 -7.38 -15.80
C ALA A 67 -15.57 -7.33 -16.67
N ARG A 68 -15.43 -7.67 -17.96
CA ARG A 68 -16.58 -7.78 -18.87
C ARG A 68 -17.51 -8.89 -18.38
N PRO A 69 -18.84 -8.79 -18.57
CA PRO A 69 -19.78 -9.79 -18.05
C PRO A 69 -19.44 -11.26 -18.43
N ALA A 70 -18.88 -11.49 -19.63
CA ALA A 70 -18.44 -12.81 -20.08
C ALA A 70 -17.22 -13.35 -19.33
N GLU A 71 -16.33 -12.49 -18.85
CA GLU A 71 -15.07 -12.84 -18.19
C GLU A 71 -15.22 -13.05 -16.68
N ARG A 72 -16.32 -12.55 -16.10
CA ARG A 72 -16.57 -12.58 -14.65
C ARG A 72 -16.49 -13.97 -14.04
N LYS A 73 -16.92 -15.00 -14.77
CA LYS A 73 -16.83 -16.40 -14.31
C LYS A 73 -15.38 -16.84 -14.17
N ASP A 74 -14.54 -16.50 -15.14
CA ASP A 74 -13.12 -16.86 -15.14
C ASP A 74 -12.35 -16.03 -14.09
N VAL A 75 -12.69 -14.75 -13.94
CA VAL A 75 -12.15 -13.89 -12.86
C VAL A 75 -12.46 -14.49 -11.49
N LEU A 76 -13.72 -14.87 -11.24
CA LEU A 76 -14.11 -15.50 -9.98
C LEU A 76 -13.36 -16.81 -9.75
N LYS A 77 -13.32 -17.70 -10.75
CA LYS A 77 -12.62 -18.99 -10.66
C LYS A 77 -11.13 -18.81 -10.34
N ARG A 78 -10.46 -17.87 -11.00
CA ARG A 78 -9.05 -17.56 -10.75
C ARG A 78 -8.84 -17.03 -9.34
N GLN A 79 -9.69 -16.09 -8.89
CA GLN A 79 -9.60 -15.51 -7.55
C GLN A 79 -9.85 -16.55 -6.45
N THR A 80 -10.83 -17.44 -6.61
CA THR A 80 -11.13 -18.49 -5.63
C THR A 80 -10.06 -19.58 -5.63
N GLY A 81 -9.52 -19.94 -6.79
CA GLY A 81 -8.38 -20.86 -6.91
C GLY A 81 -7.15 -20.36 -6.15
N GLY A 82 -6.82 -19.07 -6.26
CA GLY A 82 -5.68 -18.49 -5.54
C GLY A 82 -5.86 -18.35 -4.02
N MET A 83 -7.07 -18.58 -3.50
CA MET A 83 -7.34 -18.58 -2.06
C MET A 83 -7.26 -19.98 -1.43
N ILE A 84 -7.13 -21.03 -2.24
CA ILE A 84 -6.88 -22.38 -1.74
C ILE A 84 -5.55 -22.36 -0.98
N ARG A 85 -5.53 -22.93 0.23
CA ARG A 85 -4.31 -23.05 1.02
C ARG A 85 -3.37 -24.03 0.32
N HIS A 86 -2.39 -23.48 -0.38
CA HIS A 86 -1.18 -24.21 -0.73
C HIS A 86 -0.14 -23.92 0.35
N ALA A 87 0.52 -24.97 0.82
CA ALA A 87 1.66 -24.83 1.71
C ALA A 87 2.88 -24.47 0.87
N MET A 88 3.72 -23.56 1.39
CA MET A 88 5.09 -23.48 0.91
C MET A 88 5.80 -24.82 1.17
N PRO A 89 6.79 -25.20 0.34
CA PRO A 89 7.59 -26.39 0.60
C PRO A 89 8.22 -26.35 2.01
N ALA A 90 8.32 -27.53 2.64
CA ALA A 90 8.93 -27.67 3.96
C ALA A 90 10.44 -27.40 3.91
N LEU A 91 11.10 -27.82 2.82
CA LEU A 91 12.54 -27.64 2.63
C LEU A 91 12.82 -26.42 1.77
N PHE A 92 13.82 -25.63 2.17
CA PHE A 92 14.29 -24.48 1.42
C PHE A 92 14.75 -24.83 0.00
N ALA A 93 15.43 -25.98 -0.15
CA ALA A 93 15.95 -26.46 -1.43
C ALA A 93 14.84 -26.58 -2.49
N ASP A 94 13.65 -27.02 -2.08
CA ASP A 94 12.49 -27.20 -2.96
C ASP A 94 11.81 -25.87 -3.31
N ALA A 95 11.94 -24.86 -2.44
CA ALA A 95 11.36 -23.54 -2.64
C ALA A 95 12.27 -22.61 -3.48
N ARG A 96 13.59 -22.85 -3.46
CA ARG A 96 14.63 -21.92 -3.94
C ARG A 96 14.39 -21.37 -5.34
N ALA A 97 14.08 -22.23 -6.31
CA ALA A 97 13.89 -21.85 -7.71
C ALA A 97 12.61 -21.00 -7.96
N ARG A 98 11.67 -21.02 -7.03
CA ARG A 98 10.39 -20.31 -7.09
C ARG A 98 10.37 -19.03 -6.26
N LEU A 99 11.49 -18.65 -5.64
CA LEU A 99 11.57 -17.37 -4.95
C LEU A 99 11.61 -16.22 -5.96
N ARG A 100 10.80 -15.18 -5.72
CA ARG A 100 10.76 -13.95 -6.51
C ARG A 100 10.73 -12.74 -5.57
N PRO A 101 11.44 -11.65 -5.88
CA PRO A 101 11.34 -10.44 -5.11
C PRO A 101 10.03 -9.74 -5.48
N VAL A 102 9.44 -9.03 -4.53
CA VAL A 102 8.18 -8.31 -4.74
C VAL A 102 8.30 -6.90 -4.19
N ILE A 103 7.75 -5.93 -4.92
CA ILE A 103 7.61 -4.55 -4.45
C ILE A 103 6.23 -4.38 -3.83
N ARG A 104 6.19 -3.81 -2.62
CA ARG A 104 4.97 -3.67 -1.83
C ARG A 104 4.90 -2.32 -1.14
N SER A 105 3.68 -1.89 -0.81
CA SER A 105 3.47 -0.76 0.08
C SER A 105 3.70 -1.16 1.53
N ALA A 106 4.38 -0.31 2.29
CA ALA A 106 4.46 -0.42 3.75
C ALA A 106 3.08 -0.33 4.41
N THR A 107 2.16 0.46 3.83
CA THR A 107 0.78 0.56 4.31
C THR A 107 0.04 -0.77 4.20
N GLU A 108 0.27 -1.56 3.13
CA GLU A 108 -0.35 -2.90 2.99
C GLU A 108 0.04 -3.83 4.16
N ARG A 109 1.30 -3.72 4.61
CA ARG A 109 1.81 -4.44 5.78
C ARG A 109 1.22 -3.91 7.08
N GLY A 110 1.13 -2.58 7.27
CA GLY A 110 0.48 -1.98 8.44
C GLY A 110 -0.99 -2.37 8.59
N VAL A 111 -1.75 -2.31 7.50
CA VAL A 111 -3.15 -2.77 7.45
C VAL A 111 -3.24 -4.24 7.83
N THR A 112 -2.34 -5.07 7.31
CA THR A 112 -2.26 -6.49 7.68
C THR A 112 -2.05 -6.68 9.18
N TYR A 113 -1.16 -5.88 9.79
CA TYR A 113 -0.86 -5.97 11.22
C TYR A 113 -2.06 -5.53 12.07
N LEU A 114 -2.72 -4.44 11.71
CA LEU A 114 -3.97 -4.00 12.37
C LEU A 114 -5.08 -5.05 12.27
N GLN A 115 -5.26 -5.67 11.11
CA GLN A 115 -6.30 -6.68 10.88
C GLN A 115 -6.03 -8.02 11.60
N THR A 116 -4.76 -8.31 11.93
CA THR A 116 -4.32 -9.53 12.60
C THR A 116 -3.97 -9.30 14.08
N GLN A 117 -4.07 -8.06 14.56
CA GLN A 117 -3.81 -7.71 15.95
C GLN A 117 -4.74 -8.51 16.88
N GLY A 118 -4.17 -9.14 17.90
CA GLY A 118 -4.90 -10.06 18.80
C GLY A 118 -4.98 -11.51 18.34
N SER A 119 -4.49 -11.85 17.14
CA SER A 119 -4.24 -13.25 16.73
C SER A 119 -3.00 -13.80 17.44
N SER A 120 -3.01 -15.09 17.77
CA SER A 120 -1.85 -15.80 18.34
C SER A 120 -0.64 -15.86 17.40
N SER A 121 -0.85 -15.64 16.10
CA SER A 121 0.22 -15.50 15.10
C SER A 121 0.29 -14.06 14.61
N ARG A 122 1.25 -13.29 15.12
CA ARG A 122 1.71 -12.10 14.39
C ARG A 122 2.33 -12.60 13.09
N PHE A 123 1.73 -12.21 11.96
CA PHE A 123 2.32 -12.43 10.64
C PHE A 123 3.52 -11.50 10.51
N ASP A 124 4.67 -11.93 11.03
CA ASP A 124 5.91 -11.15 10.93
C ASP A 124 6.45 -11.25 9.51
N ILE A 125 5.94 -10.40 8.62
CA ILE A 125 6.27 -10.40 7.21
C ILE A 125 7.73 -9.97 7.06
N ALA A 126 8.52 -10.75 6.32
CA ALA A 126 9.90 -10.39 6.05
C ALA A 126 9.98 -9.35 4.93
N PHE A 127 10.71 -8.25 5.18
CA PHE A 127 10.87 -7.16 4.23
C PHE A 127 12.16 -6.38 4.50
N ARG A 128 12.54 -5.55 3.54
CA ARG A 128 13.47 -4.43 3.74
C ARG A 128 12.91 -3.15 3.10
N PRO A 129 13.19 -1.96 3.63
CA PRO A 129 12.83 -0.69 2.99
C PRO A 129 13.47 -0.56 1.59
N LEU A 130 12.76 0.07 0.66
CA LEU A 130 13.28 0.46 -0.65
C LEU A 130 13.46 1.97 -0.76
N CYS A 131 12.35 2.70 -0.66
CA CYS A 131 12.32 4.15 -0.74
C CYS A 131 10.97 4.63 -0.18
N GLU A 132 10.99 5.52 0.81
CA GLU A 132 9.79 5.97 1.53
C GLU A 132 8.89 4.80 1.98
N ASN A 133 7.63 4.76 1.54
CA ASN A 133 6.67 3.70 1.87
C ASN A 133 6.64 2.55 0.86
N LEU A 134 7.66 2.43 0.01
CA LEU A 134 7.91 1.20 -0.77
C LEU A 134 8.88 0.28 -0.04
N GLU A 135 8.59 -1.02 -0.15
CA GLU A 135 9.36 -2.10 0.47
C GLU A 135 9.67 -3.19 -0.55
N ILE A 136 10.73 -3.93 -0.26
CA ILE A 136 11.06 -5.19 -0.92
C ILE A 136 10.67 -6.32 0.02
N GLY A 137 9.88 -7.26 -0.49
CA GLY A 137 9.68 -8.57 0.12
C GLY A 137 10.28 -9.67 -0.77
N VAL A 138 10.33 -10.88 -0.23
CA VAL A 138 10.53 -12.11 -0.99
C VAL A 138 9.22 -12.90 -0.94
N ALA A 139 8.85 -13.49 -2.07
CA ALA A 139 7.69 -14.35 -2.15
C ALA A 139 8.04 -15.69 -2.79
N TYR A 140 7.37 -16.74 -2.35
CA TYR A 140 7.31 -18.00 -3.05
C TYR A 140 6.22 -17.92 -4.13
N ASP A 141 6.60 -18.16 -5.39
CA ASP A 141 5.71 -18.20 -6.54
C ASP A 141 5.15 -19.63 -6.73
N GLY A 142 4.00 -19.87 -6.11
CA GLY A 142 3.27 -21.12 -6.22
C GLY A 142 2.37 -21.14 -7.45
N ASP A 143 1.97 -22.34 -7.88
CA ASP A 143 1.18 -22.51 -9.12
C ASP A 143 -0.18 -21.79 -9.09
N LEU A 144 -0.74 -21.58 -7.90
CA LEU A 144 -2.05 -20.96 -7.70
C LEU A 144 -1.98 -19.63 -6.93
N ASN A 145 -0.92 -19.39 -6.17
CA ASN A 145 -0.79 -18.17 -5.37
C ASN A 145 0.67 -17.75 -5.15
N ILE A 146 0.85 -16.44 -4.94
CA ILE A 146 2.11 -15.83 -4.56
C ILE A 146 2.06 -15.59 -3.04
N MET A 147 2.98 -16.20 -2.30
CA MET A 147 3.00 -16.15 -0.85
C MET A 147 4.24 -15.40 -0.34
N ARG A 148 4.05 -14.28 0.35
CA ARG A 148 5.17 -13.53 0.96
C ARG A 148 5.83 -14.36 2.07
N LEU A 149 7.15 -14.32 2.13
CA LEU A 149 7.90 -14.95 3.21
C LEU A 149 7.69 -14.18 4.52
N THR A 150 7.66 -14.94 5.61
CA THR A 150 7.64 -14.43 6.99
C THR A 150 8.98 -14.73 7.66
N GLN A 151 9.30 -14.00 8.73
CA GLN A 151 10.47 -14.27 9.54
C GLN A 151 10.45 -15.69 10.14
N ALA A 152 9.25 -16.20 10.47
CA ALA A 152 9.08 -17.57 10.93
C ALA A 152 9.48 -18.59 9.85
N LYS A 153 9.05 -18.40 8.60
CA LYS A 153 9.40 -19.30 7.50
C LYS A 153 10.90 -19.27 7.17
N LEU A 154 11.53 -18.08 7.22
CA LEU A 154 12.98 -17.97 7.05
C LEU A 154 13.74 -18.75 8.13
N ARG A 155 13.30 -18.66 9.40
CA ARG A 155 13.87 -19.45 10.51
C ARG A 155 13.66 -20.96 10.32
N GLU A 156 12.47 -21.38 9.90
CA GLU A 156 12.17 -22.79 9.62
C GLU A 156 13.08 -23.35 8.52
N TRP A 157 13.34 -22.56 7.48
CA TRP A 157 14.26 -22.90 6.39
C TRP A 157 15.74 -22.74 6.75
N ASN A 158 16.05 -22.24 7.95
CA ASN A 158 17.40 -21.90 8.39
C ASN A 158 18.15 -21.04 7.35
N THR A 159 17.48 -20.00 6.84
CA THR A 159 18.02 -19.05 5.87
C THR A 159 17.77 -17.62 6.31
N THR A 160 18.59 -16.68 5.83
CA THR A 160 18.40 -15.25 6.10
C THR A 160 17.53 -14.59 5.03
N PHE A 161 17.03 -13.38 5.33
CA PHE A 161 16.33 -12.58 4.31
C PHE A 161 17.24 -12.26 3.12
N ASP A 162 18.51 -11.89 3.38
CA ASP A 162 19.44 -11.49 2.34
C ASP A 162 19.78 -12.66 1.40
N GLU A 163 20.01 -13.87 1.94
CA GLU A 163 20.20 -15.07 1.12
C GLU A 163 18.98 -15.37 0.23
N ALA A 164 17.78 -15.34 0.83
CA ALA A 164 16.54 -15.56 0.08
C ALA A 164 16.30 -14.47 -0.97
N TYR A 165 16.70 -13.23 -0.67
CA TYR A 165 16.58 -12.08 -1.57
C TYR A 165 17.53 -12.17 -2.76
N ASP A 166 18.79 -12.54 -2.54
CA ASP A 166 19.78 -12.70 -3.62
C ASP A 166 19.36 -13.80 -4.58
N ILE A 167 18.90 -14.94 -4.05
CA ILE A 167 18.34 -16.04 -4.86
C ILE A 167 17.13 -15.56 -5.66
N ALA A 168 16.23 -14.80 -5.03
CA ALA A 168 15.05 -14.28 -5.69
C ALA A 168 15.42 -13.31 -6.82
N LEU A 169 16.40 -12.43 -6.61
CA LEU A 169 16.93 -11.53 -7.64
C LEU A 169 17.51 -12.31 -8.82
N ASP A 170 18.30 -13.34 -8.56
CA ASP A 170 18.89 -14.17 -9.62
C ASP A 170 17.82 -14.88 -10.43
N ASN A 171 16.81 -15.44 -9.78
CA ASN A 171 15.66 -16.04 -10.46
C ASN A 171 14.93 -15.01 -11.34
N LEU A 172 14.64 -13.82 -10.81
CA LEU A 172 13.99 -12.75 -11.58
C LEU A 172 14.86 -12.31 -12.77
N ARG A 173 16.18 -12.21 -12.57
CA ARG A 173 17.13 -11.85 -13.63
C ARG A 173 17.11 -12.89 -14.75
N GLY A 174 17.07 -14.18 -14.42
CA GLY A 174 16.94 -15.28 -15.38
C GLY A 174 15.68 -15.20 -16.26
N GLU A 175 14.61 -14.60 -15.75
CA GLU A 175 13.33 -14.40 -16.46
C GLU A 175 13.20 -13.01 -17.09
N SER A 176 14.26 -12.20 -17.06
CA SER A 176 14.25 -10.80 -17.51
C SER A 176 15.00 -10.58 -18.82
N SER A 177 14.84 -11.49 -19.78
CA SER A 177 15.55 -11.45 -21.08
C SER A 177 14.81 -10.70 -22.19
N LYS A 178 13.52 -10.37 -22.01
CA LYS A 178 12.72 -9.65 -23.00
C LYS A 178 13.08 -8.14 -23.01
N PRO A 179 13.09 -7.48 -24.17
CA PRO A 179 13.27 -6.03 -24.24
C PRO A 179 12.04 -5.31 -23.66
N PHE A 180 12.25 -4.08 -23.17
CA PHE A 180 11.14 -3.21 -22.82
C PHE A 180 10.43 -2.73 -24.09
N VAL A 181 9.12 -2.51 -24.00
CA VAL A 181 8.33 -1.99 -25.10
C VAL A 181 8.45 -0.47 -25.11
N ALA A 182 8.84 0.09 -26.25
CA ALA A 182 8.83 1.54 -26.45
C ALA A 182 7.39 2.05 -26.51
N LEU A 183 7.11 3.07 -25.70
CA LEU A 183 5.88 3.85 -25.76
C LEU A 183 6.15 5.16 -26.54
N ARG A 184 5.66 6.29 -26.05
CA ARG A 184 5.92 7.63 -26.63
C ARG A 184 6.96 8.40 -25.81
N ASP A 185 7.56 9.41 -26.43
CA ASP A 185 8.51 10.35 -25.81
C ASP A 185 9.70 9.68 -25.10
N GLY A 186 10.16 8.53 -25.59
CA GLY A 186 11.26 7.79 -24.97
C GLY A 186 10.93 7.15 -23.62
N VAL A 187 9.64 6.96 -23.32
CA VAL A 187 9.19 6.10 -22.21
C VAL A 187 9.17 4.66 -22.67
N LEU A 188 9.66 3.77 -21.82
CA LEU A 188 9.67 2.34 -22.00
C LEU A 188 8.78 1.68 -20.93
N ALA A 189 8.13 0.57 -21.26
CA ALA A 189 7.34 -0.21 -20.32
C ALA A 189 7.75 -1.68 -20.32
N SER A 190 7.82 -2.28 -19.14
CA SER A 190 7.95 -3.72 -19.01
C SER A 190 6.61 -4.39 -19.35
N GLN A 191 6.66 -5.49 -20.09
CA GLN A 191 5.48 -6.30 -20.43
C GLN A 191 5.83 -7.79 -20.39
N PHE A 192 6.31 -8.26 -19.22
CA PHE A 192 6.74 -9.65 -19.09
C PHE A 192 5.56 -10.61 -18.98
N GLY A 193 4.44 -10.14 -18.40
CA GLY A 193 3.21 -10.90 -18.25
C GLY A 193 3.22 -11.87 -17.05
N ASP A 194 4.17 -11.70 -16.14
CA ASP A 194 4.41 -12.60 -15.00
C ASP A 194 4.06 -11.98 -13.63
N HIS A 195 3.56 -10.74 -13.61
CA HIS A 195 3.24 -9.98 -12.39
C HIS A 195 4.43 -9.52 -11.55
N TYR A 196 5.66 -9.61 -12.07
CA TYR A 196 6.89 -9.15 -11.43
C TYR A 196 7.53 -7.95 -12.14
N ASP A 197 6.79 -7.28 -13.03
CA ASP A 197 7.18 -6.07 -13.73
C ASP A 197 7.75 -5.01 -12.78
N ALA A 198 7.04 -4.66 -11.71
CA ALA A 198 7.53 -3.70 -10.71
C ALA A 198 8.85 -4.16 -10.04
N ALA A 199 9.03 -5.47 -9.80
CA ALA A 199 10.23 -5.99 -9.15
C ALA A 199 11.49 -5.84 -10.00
N ARG A 200 11.37 -5.63 -11.32
CA ARG A 200 12.50 -5.39 -12.22
C ARG A 200 13.19 -4.05 -12.01
N LEU A 201 12.61 -3.14 -11.21
CA LEU A 201 13.35 -1.97 -10.71
C LEU A 201 14.56 -2.37 -9.85
N LEU A 202 14.57 -3.59 -9.30
CA LEU A 202 15.68 -4.14 -8.53
C LEU A 202 16.82 -4.68 -9.39
N LEU A 203 16.72 -4.59 -10.71
CA LEU A 203 17.75 -5.00 -11.67
C LEU A 203 18.30 -3.77 -12.42
N PRO A 204 19.08 -2.87 -11.79
CA PRO A 204 19.61 -1.69 -12.47
C PRO A 204 20.40 -2.02 -13.73
N ASP A 205 21.10 -3.16 -13.78
CA ASP A 205 21.83 -3.61 -14.96
C ASP A 205 20.91 -3.85 -16.17
N LEU A 206 19.68 -4.33 -15.94
CA LEU A 206 18.66 -4.48 -16.97
C LEU A 206 18.16 -3.13 -17.50
N LEU A 207 17.98 -2.15 -16.59
CA LEU A 207 17.47 -0.83 -16.93
C LEU A 207 18.50 0.00 -17.73
N HIS A 208 19.77 -0.07 -17.35
CA HIS A 208 20.85 0.64 -18.07
C HIS A 208 21.12 0.10 -19.48
N ARG A 209 20.72 -1.14 -19.78
CA ARG A 209 20.81 -1.69 -21.15
C ARG A 209 19.78 -1.08 -22.09
N GLN A 210 18.76 -0.41 -21.57
CA GLN A 210 17.73 0.22 -22.38
C GLN A 210 18.23 1.56 -22.94
N ASN A 211 17.67 1.98 -24.07
CA ASN A 211 18.02 3.26 -24.69
C ASN A 211 17.40 4.44 -23.94
N ILE A 212 18.02 4.84 -22.83
CA ILE A 212 17.61 5.96 -21.98
C ILE A 212 18.69 7.05 -21.93
N SER A 213 18.29 8.30 -21.66
CA SER A 213 19.21 9.44 -21.54
C SER A 213 19.55 9.72 -20.08
N GLY A 214 20.78 9.40 -19.66
CA GLY A 214 21.25 9.62 -18.29
C GLY A 214 20.90 8.47 -17.34
N ALA A 215 20.56 8.80 -16.09
CA ALA A 215 20.26 7.81 -15.06
C ALA A 215 18.85 7.24 -15.21
N PRO A 216 18.61 5.95 -14.90
CA PRO A 216 17.28 5.37 -14.86
C PRO A 216 16.33 6.14 -13.94
N VAL A 217 15.17 6.49 -14.47
CA VAL A 217 14.02 6.98 -13.72
C VAL A 217 12.85 6.03 -13.95
N VAL A 218 12.18 5.63 -12.87
CA VAL A 218 11.07 4.67 -12.94
C VAL A 218 9.83 5.14 -12.18
N MET A 219 8.68 4.65 -12.63
CA MET A 219 7.44 4.63 -11.86
C MET A 219 6.82 3.23 -11.98
N ALA A 220 6.40 2.66 -10.85
CA ALA A 220 5.74 1.36 -10.79
C ALA A 220 4.34 1.53 -10.17
N PRO A 221 3.31 1.88 -10.95
CA PRO A 221 1.97 2.20 -10.42
C PRO A 221 1.24 0.96 -9.85
N ASN A 222 1.63 -0.25 -10.27
CA ASN A 222 1.16 -1.52 -9.72
C ASN A 222 2.17 -2.63 -10.05
N ARG A 223 1.95 -3.84 -9.54
CA ARG A 223 2.91 -4.95 -9.72
C ARG A 223 3.17 -5.38 -11.17
N THR A 224 2.25 -5.08 -12.09
CA THR A 224 2.28 -5.49 -13.50
C THR A 224 2.80 -4.41 -14.45
N VAL A 225 3.21 -3.26 -13.93
CA VAL A 225 3.70 -2.14 -14.75
C VAL A 225 4.97 -1.59 -14.14
N LEU A 226 6.04 -1.55 -14.92
CA LEU A 226 7.23 -0.74 -14.66
C LEU A 226 7.47 0.17 -15.85
N LEU A 227 7.38 1.48 -15.61
CA LEU A 227 7.72 2.52 -16.57
C LEU A 227 9.17 2.93 -16.36
N LEU A 228 9.89 3.20 -17.44
CA LEU A 228 11.29 3.59 -17.44
C LEU A 228 11.54 4.72 -18.45
N THR A 229 12.32 5.71 -18.04
CA THR A 229 12.96 6.69 -18.95
C THR A 229 14.27 7.16 -18.32
N GLY A 230 14.94 8.11 -18.97
CA GLY A 230 16.15 8.74 -18.44
C GLY A 230 15.87 10.06 -17.72
N ASP A 231 16.66 10.39 -16.70
CA ASP A 231 16.53 11.63 -15.94
C ASP A 231 16.72 12.92 -16.76
N ARG A 232 17.34 12.82 -17.94
CA ARG A 232 17.53 13.93 -18.89
C ARG A 232 16.44 14.02 -19.95
N ASN A 233 15.39 13.22 -19.86
CA ASN A 233 14.29 13.20 -20.82
C ASN A 233 13.03 13.88 -20.26
N THR A 234 12.99 15.21 -20.28
CA THR A 234 11.88 15.99 -19.70
C THR A 234 10.51 15.60 -20.28
N ALA A 235 10.41 15.37 -21.59
CA ALA A 235 9.16 14.95 -22.23
C ALA A 235 8.76 13.54 -21.77
N GLY A 236 9.72 12.61 -21.70
CA GLY A 236 9.50 11.26 -21.18
C GLY A 236 9.05 11.24 -19.72
N LEU A 237 9.63 12.10 -18.87
CA LEU A 237 9.24 12.21 -17.46
C LEU A 237 7.78 12.66 -17.32
N ALA A 238 7.34 13.65 -18.09
CA ALA A 238 5.95 14.11 -18.10
C ALA A 238 5.00 12.99 -18.59
N THR A 239 5.36 12.33 -19.68
CA THR A 239 4.59 11.20 -20.25
C THR A 239 4.50 10.02 -19.27
N MET A 240 5.57 9.73 -18.54
CA MET A 240 5.60 8.69 -17.51
C MET A 240 4.60 8.96 -16.40
N VAL A 241 4.50 10.20 -15.91
CA VAL A 241 3.53 10.59 -14.87
C VAL A 241 2.09 10.39 -15.37
N GLN A 242 1.79 10.78 -16.61
CA GLN A 242 0.46 10.58 -17.18
C GLN A 242 0.09 9.08 -17.24
N ILE A 243 0.98 8.24 -17.75
CA ILE A 243 0.71 6.80 -17.86
C ILE A 243 0.57 6.17 -16.46
N ALA A 244 1.40 6.59 -15.51
CA ALA A 244 1.31 6.12 -14.13
C ALA A 244 -0.04 6.48 -13.51
N GLU A 245 -0.52 7.71 -13.69
CA GLU A 245 -1.84 8.16 -13.19
C GLU A 245 -2.99 7.28 -13.72
N GLU A 246 -3.00 6.98 -15.01
CA GLU A 246 -4.01 6.11 -15.62
C GLU A 246 -3.95 4.68 -15.02
N ALA A 247 -2.75 4.15 -14.80
CA ALA A 247 -2.54 2.82 -14.23
C ALA A 247 -2.86 2.71 -12.73
N LEU A 248 -2.77 3.82 -11.97
CA LEU A 248 -3.13 3.87 -10.55
C LEU A 248 -4.64 3.69 -10.30
N ALA A 249 -5.49 3.93 -11.30
CA ALA A 249 -6.93 3.66 -11.20
C ALA A 249 -7.25 2.16 -11.10
N GLN A 250 -6.29 1.29 -11.39
CA GLN A 250 -6.43 -0.16 -11.29
C GLN A 250 -6.35 -0.65 -9.83
N PRO A 251 -6.99 -1.78 -9.49
CA PRO A 251 -6.90 -2.36 -8.15
C PRO A 251 -5.45 -2.70 -7.78
N ARG A 252 -5.13 -2.65 -6.47
CA ARG A 252 -3.80 -2.97 -5.93
C ARG A 252 -2.69 -2.07 -6.48
N ALA A 253 -2.96 -0.76 -6.49
CA ALA A 253 -1.96 0.27 -6.76
C ALA A 253 -0.79 0.18 -5.76
N LEU A 254 0.40 0.51 -6.25
CA LEU A 254 1.57 0.78 -5.43
C LEU A 254 1.69 2.29 -5.18
N PRO A 255 2.45 2.70 -4.15
CA PRO A 255 2.82 4.10 -3.94
C PRO A 255 3.28 4.77 -5.24
N PRO A 256 2.70 5.93 -5.63
CA PRO A 256 2.95 6.59 -6.90
C PRO A 256 4.26 7.40 -6.86
N LEU A 257 5.36 6.73 -6.52
CA LEU A 257 6.68 7.32 -6.44
C LEU A 257 7.39 7.28 -7.80
N MET A 258 7.90 8.44 -8.20
CA MET A 258 8.94 8.53 -9.22
C MET A 258 10.29 8.38 -8.54
N LEU A 259 11.07 7.41 -8.99
CA LEU A 259 12.35 7.04 -8.39
C LEU A 259 13.47 7.22 -9.41
N ARG A 260 14.59 7.83 -9.01
CA ARG A 260 15.82 7.90 -9.79
C ARG A 260 16.88 7.02 -9.15
N TRP A 261 17.63 6.29 -9.98
CA TRP A 261 18.81 5.57 -9.54
C TRP A 261 19.99 6.53 -9.36
N ASP A 262 20.64 6.52 -8.19
CA ASP A 262 21.80 7.38 -7.91
C ASP A 262 23.16 6.68 -8.11
N GLY A 263 23.15 5.39 -8.43
CA GLY A 263 24.34 4.53 -8.51
C GLY A 263 24.40 3.46 -7.42
N ALA A 264 23.67 3.64 -6.31
CA ALA A 264 23.67 2.72 -5.17
C ALA A 264 22.25 2.40 -4.67
N VAL A 265 21.36 3.40 -4.64
CA VAL A 265 19.99 3.27 -4.12
C VAL A 265 18.98 4.01 -4.99
N TRP A 266 17.72 3.62 -4.85
CA TRP A 266 16.60 4.36 -5.43
C TRP A 266 16.22 5.53 -4.52
N GLN A 267 16.19 6.74 -5.10
CA GLN A 267 15.80 7.95 -4.39
C GLN A 267 14.52 8.52 -5.00
N ARG A 268 13.66 9.13 -4.16
CA ARG A 268 12.54 9.95 -4.64
C ARG A 268 13.08 11.00 -5.60
N PHE A 269 12.45 11.11 -6.76
CA PHE A 269 12.79 12.08 -7.78
C PHE A 269 11.55 12.86 -8.17
N ALA A 270 11.60 14.18 -7.94
CA ALA A 270 10.52 15.08 -8.27
C ALA A 270 11.10 16.33 -8.96
N PRO A 271 11.18 16.32 -10.31
CA PRO A 271 11.53 17.51 -11.08
C PRO A 271 10.59 18.67 -10.75
N ALA A 272 11.11 19.90 -10.73
CA ALA A 272 10.34 21.08 -10.31
C ALA A 272 9.04 21.26 -11.11
N GLU A 273 9.06 20.96 -12.40
CA GLU A 273 7.91 21.09 -13.31
C GLU A 273 6.84 20.02 -13.06
N LEU A 274 7.22 18.87 -12.49
CA LEU A 274 6.32 17.74 -12.22
C LEU A 274 5.93 17.63 -10.74
N GLU A 275 6.59 18.36 -9.86
CA GLU A 275 6.36 18.29 -8.42
C GLU A 275 4.89 18.55 -8.02
N PRO A 276 4.16 19.52 -8.60
CA PRO A 276 2.74 19.69 -8.28
C PRO A 276 1.90 18.44 -8.57
N LYS A 277 2.17 17.76 -9.68
CA LYS A 277 1.42 16.56 -10.08
C LYS A 277 1.82 15.33 -9.27
N LEU A 278 3.12 15.14 -9.05
CA LEU A 278 3.63 14.05 -8.21
C LEU A 278 3.14 14.20 -6.76
N SER A 279 3.11 15.42 -6.24
CA SER A 279 2.54 15.72 -4.93
C SER A 279 1.05 15.40 -4.88
N GLU A 280 0.26 15.75 -5.91
CA GLU A 280 -1.15 15.36 -6.00
C GLU A 280 -1.37 13.84 -5.94
N LEU A 281 -0.58 13.07 -6.66
CA LEU A 281 -0.65 11.61 -6.59
C LEU A 281 -0.36 11.10 -5.17
N ARG A 282 0.66 11.67 -4.49
CA ARG A 282 1.01 11.33 -3.10
C ARG A 282 -0.08 11.73 -2.11
N PHE A 283 -0.71 12.89 -2.26
CA PHE A 283 -1.82 13.30 -1.40
C PHE A 283 -3.01 12.37 -1.54
N ASN A 284 -3.36 11.95 -2.76
CA ASN A 284 -4.47 11.04 -3.01
C ASN A 284 -4.22 9.64 -2.43
N GLU A 285 -3.00 9.12 -2.59
CA GLU A 285 -2.58 7.86 -1.96
C GLU A 285 -2.68 7.95 -0.43
N LEU A 286 -2.00 8.93 0.18
CA LEU A 286 -1.97 9.07 1.65
C LEU A 286 -3.37 9.31 2.24
N ALA A 287 -4.24 10.04 1.54
CA ALA A 287 -5.62 10.22 1.97
C ALA A 287 -6.38 8.89 2.02
N GLY A 288 -6.20 8.03 1.01
CA GLY A 288 -6.76 6.67 1.02
C GLY A 288 -6.19 5.81 2.14
N ASP A 289 -4.86 5.79 2.27
CA ASP A 289 -4.13 5.01 3.26
C ASP A 289 -4.53 5.37 4.70
N TYR A 290 -4.53 6.66 5.06
CA TYR A 290 -4.95 7.12 6.37
C TYR A 290 -6.45 6.91 6.64
N HIS A 291 -7.29 6.98 5.61
CA HIS A 291 -8.73 6.70 5.75
C HIS A 291 -8.99 5.24 6.09
N ASP A 292 -8.40 4.31 5.32
CA ASP A 292 -8.53 2.87 5.56
C ASP A 292 -7.98 2.49 6.94
N GLN A 293 -6.83 3.05 7.31
CA GLN A 293 -6.24 2.87 8.62
C GLN A 293 -7.13 3.43 9.75
N GLN A 294 -7.69 4.64 9.58
CA GLN A 294 -8.58 5.25 10.57
C GLN A 294 -9.79 4.38 10.86
N LYS A 295 -10.39 3.81 9.81
CA LYS A 295 -11.53 2.89 9.97
C LYS A 295 -11.14 1.68 10.84
N LEU A 296 -10.02 1.05 10.55
CA LEU A 296 -9.52 -0.11 11.31
C LEU A 296 -9.24 0.22 12.77
N LEU A 297 -8.59 1.36 13.03
CA LEU A 297 -8.27 1.82 14.39
C LEU A 297 -9.54 2.14 15.18
N ASN A 298 -10.50 2.85 14.60
CA ASN A 298 -11.78 3.15 15.25
C ASN A 298 -12.57 1.89 15.58
N ASP A 299 -12.62 0.92 14.65
CA ASP A 299 -13.27 -0.37 14.88
C ASP A 299 -12.59 -1.15 16.02
N MET A 300 -11.25 -1.12 16.07
CA MET A 300 -10.47 -1.74 17.14
C MET A 300 -10.73 -1.06 18.49
N HIS A 301 -10.58 0.27 18.57
CA HIS A 301 -10.81 1.06 19.79
C HIS A 301 -12.22 0.84 20.34
N SER A 302 -13.22 0.80 19.46
CA SER A 302 -14.62 0.53 19.85
C SER A 302 -14.80 -0.86 20.46
N ARG A 303 -14.08 -1.88 19.95
CA ARG A 303 -14.13 -3.25 20.50
C ARG A 303 -13.38 -3.40 21.81
N THR A 304 -12.29 -2.65 22.00
CA THR A 304 -11.45 -2.72 23.20
C THR A 304 -11.83 -1.71 24.27
N GLY A 305 -12.78 -0.81 24.00
CA GLY A 305 -13.20 0.25 24.91
C GLY A 305 -12.13 1.34 25.13
N LEU A 306 -11.25 1.55 24.15
CA LEU A 306 -10.24 2.61 24.20
C LEU A 306 -10.85 3.92 23.69
N ASP A 307 -10.77 4.98 24.50
CA ASP A 307 -11.22 6.32 24.12
C ASP A 307 -10.06 7.14 23.54
N ILE A 308 -9.66 6.79 22.33
CA ILE A 308 -8.60 7.50 21.59
C ILE A 308 -9.16 7.97 20.26
N PHE A 309 -9.18 9.27 20.06
CA PHE A 309 -9.66 9.89 18.83
C PHE A 309 -8.67 9.71 17.69
N VAL A 310 -9.07 9.04 16.61
CA VAL A 310 -8.21 8.88 15.44
C VAL A 310 -8.46 10.04 14.48
N ALA A 311 -7.51 10.97 14.38
CA ALA A 311 -7.70 12.18 13.57
C ALA A 311 -7.69 11.89 12.07
N GLN A 312 -8.49 12.66 11.32
CA GLN A 312 -8.57 12.55 9.86
C GLN A 312 -7.35 13.19 9.18
N TYR A 313 -6.94 12.60 8.06
CA TYR A 313 -6.06 13.23 7.08
C TYR A 313 -6.93 13.86 6.00
N THR A 314 -6.87 15.19 5.84
CA THR A 314 -7.72 15.91 4.90
C THR A 314 -6.86 16.64 3.87
N VAL A 315 -7.16 16.46 2.59
CA VAL A 315 -6.51 17.21 1.50
C VAL A 315 -7.37 18.44 1.17
N VAL A 316 -6.75 19.61 1.16
CA VAL A 316 -7.42 20.90 0.93
C VAL A 316 -6.76 21.62 -0.25
N LYS A 317 -7.59 22.20 -1.13
CA LYS A 317 -7.14 23.08 -2.22
C LYS A 317 -6.93 24.49 -1.68
N ARG A 318 -5.78 25.10 -1.97
CA ARG A 318 -5.52 26.50 -1.63
C ARG A 318 -6.26 27.42 -2.60
N HIS A 319 -6.66 28.61 -2.13
CA HIS A 319 -7.27 29.63 -2.99
C HIS A 319 -6.32 30.10 -4.10
N ALA A 320 -5.01 30.20 -3.81
CA ALA A 320 -3.98 30.59 -4.78
C ALA A 320 -3.55 29.46 -5.74
N GLY A 321 -4.22 28.30 -5.70
CA GLY A 321 -3.81 27.09 -6.42
C GLY A 321 -2.89 26.18 -5.60
N GLY A 322 -2.82 24.92 -6.00
CA GLY A 322 -2.14 23.86 -5.25
C GLY A 322 -2.99 23.24 -4.14
N ILE A 323 -2.42 22.23 -3.50
CA ILE A 323 -3.07 21.44 -2.45
C ILE A 323 -2.11 21.26 -1.28
N PHE A 324 -2.67 21.01 -0.10
CA PHE A 324 -1.94 20.63 1.10
C PHE A 324 -2.79 19.71 1.95
N SER A 325 -2.14 18.98 2.86
CA SER A 325 -2.82 18.13 3.84
C SER A 325 -2.96 18.82 5.19
N LEU A 326 -4.05 18.53 5.90
CA LEU A 326 -4.27 18.99 7.27
C LEU A 326 -4.92 17.93 8.16
N CYS A 327 -4.66 18.03 9.46
CA CYS A 327 -5.37 17.34 10.52
C CYS A 327 -5.68 18.31 11.66
N VAL A 328 -6.52 17.89 12.62
CA VAL A 328 -6.91 18.72 13.76
C VAL A 328 -6.41 18.09 15.07
N TRP A 329 -5.71 18.89 15.88
CA TRP A 329 -5.33 18.54 17.25
C TRP A 329 -6.14 19.41 18.22
N THR A 330 -7.13 18.80 18.88
CA THR A 330 -7.99 19.50 19.84
C THR A 330 -7.43 19.41 21.24
N GLN A 331 -7.39 20.53 21.96
CA GLN A 331 -6.93 20.57 23.35
C GLN A 331 -7.78 19.65 24.23
N GLY A 332 -7.11 18.85 25.06
CA GLY A 332 -7.77 17.94 26.01
C GLY A 332 -8.26 16.63 25.40
N VAL A 333 -8.02 16.38 24.11
CA VAL A 333 -8.41 15.13 23.45
C VAL A 333 -7.19 14.23 23.30
N HIS A 334 -7.26 13.00 23.83
CA HIS A 334 -6.28 11.95 23.53
C HIS A 334 -6.48 11.48 22.09
N ALA A 335 -5.48 11.68 21.24
CA ALA A 335 -5.64 11.47 19.81
C ALA A 335 -4.44 10.77 19.14
N LEU A 336 -4.71 10.13 18.00
CA LEU A 336 -3.72 9.66 17.03
C LEU A 336 -3.72 10.58 15.81
N LEU A 337 -2.69 11.43 15.68
CA LEU A 337 -2.55 12.39 14.60
C LEU A 337 -1.82 11.78 13.40
N PRO A 338 -2.33 11.91 12.16
CA PRO A 338 -1.53 11.63 10.98
C PRO A 338 -0.48 12.72 10.76
N ALA A 339 0.62 12.40 10.09
CA ALA A 339 1.54 13.42 9.56
C ALA A 339 0.89 14.14 8.37
N THR A 340 0.83 15.46 8.42
CA THR A 340 0.23 16.35 7.41
C THR A 340 1.15 17.54 7.13
N ASP A 341 0.83 18.41 6.18
CA ASP A 341 1.60 19.66 5.96
C ASP A 341 1.31 20.67 7.06
N THR A 342 0.05 20.73 7.49
CA THR A 342 -0.43 21.65 8.53
C THR A 342 -1.19 20.89 9.60
N VAL A 343 -0.96 21.21 10.87
CA VAL A 343 -1.81 20.77 11.98
C VAL A 343 -2.61 21.96 12.49
N VAL A 344 -3.92 21.80 12.53
CA VAL A 344 -4.85 22.78 13.06
C VAL A 344 -5.00 22.53 14.55
N LEU A 345 -4.31 23.33 15.37
CA LEU A 345 -4.46 23.26 16.81
C LEU A 345 -5.72 24.04 17.19
N PHE A 346 -6.63 23.38 17.91
CA PHE A 346 -7.94 23.92 18.24
C PHE A 346 -8.19 23.90 19.75
N ARG A 347 -8.58 25.05 20.29
CA ARG A 347 -9.08 25.23 21.65
C ARG A 347 -10.52 25.70 21.59
N GLN A 348 -11.39 25.05 22.36
CA GLN A 348 -12.82 25.40 22.38
C GLN A 348 -13.10 26.67 23.21
N GLU A 349 -12.42 26.85 24.34
CA GLU A 349 -12.65 27.97 25.27
C GLU A 349 -11.35 28.61 25.79
N PRO A 350 -11.08 29.91 25.47
CA PRO A 350 -11.75 30.67 24.41
C PRO A 350 -11.51 30.01 23.04
N LYS A 351 -12.44 30.21 22.09
CA LYS A 351 -12.34 29.61 20.75
C LYS A 351 -11.11 30.17 20.03
N GLN A 352 -10.07 29.37 19.91
CA GLN A 352 -8.78 29.77 19.32
C GLN A 352 -8.25 28.67 18.40
N THR A 353 -7.62 29.08 17.32
CA THR A 353 -7.06 28.16 16.32
C THR A 353 -5.67 28.65 15.88
N ALA A 354 -4.76 27.71 15.62
CA ALA A 354 -3.50 27.96 14.94
C ALA A 354 -3.26 26.91 13.83
N TYR A 355 -2.76 27.34 12.68
CA TYR A 355 -2.51 26.51 11.48
C TYR A 355 -1.01 26.27 11.33
N VAL A 356 -0.47 25.36 12.13
CA VAL A 356 0.98 25.23 12.32
C VAL A 356 1.57 24.26 11.28
N PRO A 357 2.59 24.65 10.51
CA PRO A 357 3.32 23.72 9.64
C PRO A 357 3.90 22.56 10.43
N TRP A 358 3.87 21.35 9.88
CA TRP A 358 4.35 20.14 10.56
C TRP A 358 5.80 20.24 11.02
N SER A 359 6.67 20.82 10.20
CA SER A 359 8.08 21.04 10.57
C SER A 359 8.24 21.90 11.83
N GLU A 360 7.45 22.97 11.97
CA GLU A 360 7.43 23.81 13.16
C GLU A 360 6.82 23.10 14.37
N LEU A 361 5.76 22.30 14.15
CA LEU A 361 5.14 21.49 15.19
C LEU A 361 6.13 20.48 15.78
N VAL A 362 6.82 19.72 14.93
CA VAL A 362 7.80 18.71 15.36
C VAL A 362 8.97 19.37 16.09
N LYS A 363 9.44 20.52 15.60
CA LYS A 363 10.55 21.27 16.20
C LYS A 363 10.25 21.70 17.64
N GLU A 364 9.10 22.30 17.90
CA GLU A 364 8.76 22.87 19.21
C GLU A 364 8.05 21.85 20.13
N CYS A 365 7.25 20.96 19.56
CA CYS A 365 6.36 20.03 20.28
C CYS A 365 6.66 18.55 20.00
N GLY A 366 7.80 18.19 19.39
CA GLY A 366 8.15 16.80 19.10
C GLY A 366 8.15 15.89 20.33
N HIS A 367 8.44 16.44 21.51
CA HIS A 367 8.37 15.73 22.80
C HIS A 367 6.94 15.34 23.22
N LEU A 368 5.90 15.94 22.62
CA LEU A 368 4.50 15.60 22.82
C LEU A 368 3.96 14.60 21.78
N LEU A 369 4.74 14.33 20.72
CA LEU A 369 4.36 13.49 19.59
C LEU A 369 5.00 12.12 19.76
N LYS A 370 4.27 11.12 20.26
CA LYS A 370 4.77 9.76 20.39
C LYS A 370 4.43 8.95 19.13
N PRO A 371 5.40 8.55 18.29
CA PRO A 371 5.10 7.77 17.09
C PRO A 371 4.55 6.37 17.47
N THR A 372 3.57 5.90 16.71
CA THR A 372 3.03 4.53 16.80
C THR A 372 3.72 3.60 15.79
N ASP A 373 3.50 2.29 15.94
CA ASP A 373 3.96 1.28 14.98
C ASP A 373 3.04 1.16 13.75
N ASP A 374 2.02 2.02 13.64
CA ASP A 374 1.07 2.01 12.53
C ASP A 374 1.74 2.46 11.22
N LEU A 375 1.20 2.01 10.08
CA LEU A 375 1.67 2.44 8.75
C LEU A 375 0.48 2.88 7.89
N PRO A 376 0.43 4.14 7.41
CA PRO A 376 1.38 5.23 7.71
C PRO A 376 1.42 5.59 9.21
N VAL A 377 2.55 6.15 9.66
CA VAL A 377 2.78 6.46 11.09
C VAL A 377 1.75 7.46 11.60
N ARG A 378 1.20 7.19 12.78
CA ARG A 378 0.45 8.17 13.57
C ARG A 378 1.24 8.58 14.81
N TYR A 379 0.90 9.74 15.33
CA TYR A 379 1.52 10.30 16.52
C TYR A 379 0.46 10.39 17.61
N GLU A 380 0.65 9.59 18.66
CA GLU A 380 -0.14 9.64 19.87
C GLU A 380 0.16 10.93 20.64
N VAL A 381 -0.91 11.67 20.95
CA VAL A 381 -0.86 12.89 21.74
C VAL A 381 -1.83 12.77 22.93
N THR A 382 -1.30 12.99 24.13
CA THR A 382 -2.07 12.99 25.39
C THR A 382 -2.07 14.36 26.07
N ALA A 383 -1.30 15.30 25.54
CA ALA A 383 -1.14 16.65 26.05
C ALA A 383 -1.40 17.68 24.93
N PHE A 384 -1.26 18.96 25.25
CA PHE A 384 -1.38 20.07 24.31
C PHE A 384 -0.20 21.04 24.54
N PRO A 385 0.25 21.81 23.54
CA PRO A 385 1.32 22.78 23.74
C PRO A 385 1.00 23.77 24.85
N ASP A 386 2.04 24.27 25.53
CA ASP A 386 1.86 25.24 26.60
C ASP A 386 1.21 26.54 26.11
N GLU A 387 0.64 27.29 27.05
CA GLU A 387 -0.14 28.50 26.76
C GLU A 387 0.67 29.56 26.02
N ARG A 388 1.95 29.71 26.36
CA ARG A 388 2.80 30.76 25.77
C ARG A 388 3.09 30.44 24.32
N LEU A 389 3.44 29.19 24.04
CA LEU A 389 3.71 28.72 22.69
C LEU A 389 2.44 28.76 21.84
N PHE A 390 1.32 28.24 22.34
CA PHE A 390 0.06 28.24 21.59
C PHE A 390 -0.41 29.66 21.25
N ARG A 391 -0.34 30.62 22.18
CA ARG A 391 -0.65 32.02 21.88
C ARG A 391 0.26 32.61 20.81
N SER A 392 1.56 32.33 20.88
CA SER A 392 2.52 32.77 19.86
C SER A 392 2.13 32.23 18.47
N TRP A 393 1.71 30.97 18.38
CA TRP A 393 1.26 30.35 17.14
C TRP A 393 -0.07 30.89 16.64
N CYS A 394 -1.03 31.23 17.50
CA CYS A 394 -2.27 31.89 17.07
C CYS A 394 -1.99 33.23 16.35
N THR A 395 -0.89 33.92 16.71
CA THR A 395 -0.47 35.15 16.03
C THR A 395 0.38 34.87 14.79
N ARG A 396 1.36 33.96 14.86
CA ARG A 396 2.29 33.67 13.77
C ARG A 396 1.67 32.87 12.62
N PHE A 397 0.72 32.00 12.96
CA PHE A 397 0.12 31.01 12.09
C PHE A 397 -1.41 31.12 12.12
N SER A 398 -1.92 32.34 12.02
CA SER A 398 -3.35 32.59 11.80
C SER A 398 -3.77 32.05 10.42
N GLN A 399 -5.06 31.75 10.26
CA GLN A 399 -5.59 31.36 8.95
C GLN A 399 -5.24 32.43 7.91
N ALA A 400 -4.50 32.04 6.86
CA ALA A 400 -4.21 32.91 5.71
C ALA A 400 -5.36 32.87 4.70
#